data_AF-B0TKT9-F1
#
_entry.id   AF-B0TKT9-F1
#
_cell.length_a   1.000
_cell.length_b   1.000
_cell.length_c   1.000
_cell.angle_alpha   90.00
_cell.angle_beta   90.00
_cell.angle_gamma   90.00
#
_symmetry.space_group_name_H-M   'P 1'
#
loop_
_entity.id
_entity.type
_entity.pdbx_description
1 polymer ?
#
loop_
_entity_poly.entity_id
_entity_poly.type
_entity_poly.pdbx_seq_one_letter_code
_entity_poly.pdbx_strand_id
1 'polypeptide(L)'
;MSAIADFKKRCDAEKAKQAHDCAEHKAVTAKPANEALALLAYLLGCEEEQAIEKAHEAVAQKARFVDMQIHVDPATGDDKSVTAEVTTDEDGRISQVIATDIQTELEHSADTVADAAHTVEQAAGKVETAANDVSEASSDLAYNAETISEAASDIKEAASEIKKPSAELASSPGEKDAKAKSSSKK
;
A
#
# COMPACT_ATOMS: atom_id res chain seq x y z
N MET A 1 -55.55 1.54 -40.99
CA MET A 1 -54.63 1.74 -42.14
C MET A 1 -53.75 2.97 -41.89
N SER A 2 -52.73 2.92 -41.04
CA SER A 2 -51.93 4.13 -40.74
C SER A 2 -50.42 3.94 -40.52
N ALA A 3 -49.92 2.77 -40.11
CA ALA A 3 -48.47 2.63 -39.84
C ALA A 3 -47.57 2.78 -41.09
N ILE A 4 -48.04 2.37 -42.26
CA ILE A 4 -47.27 2.46 -43.52
C ILE A 4 -47.23 3.89 -44.06
N ALA A 5 -48.27 4.69 -43.80
CA ALA A 5 -48.32 6.09 -44.21
C ALA A 5 -47.37 6.95 -43.35
N ASP A 6 -47.28 6.64 -42.05
CA ASP A 6 -46.38 7.35 -41.14
C ASP A 6 -44.91 7.01 -41.40
N PHE A 7 -44.61 5.78 -41.85
CA PHE A 7 -43.25 5.40 -42.23
C PHE A 7 -42.78 6.14 -43.50
N LYS A 8 -43.64 6.27 -44.52
CA LYS A 8 -43.32 7.08 -45.70
C LYS A 8 -43.10 8.55 -45.36
N LYS A 9 -43.94 9.13 -44.51
CA LYS A 9 -43.75 10.53 -44.06
C LYS A 9 -42.44 10.74 -43.31
N ARG A 10 -41.99 9.77 -42.51
CA ARG A 10 -40.69 9.85 -41.82
C ARG A 10 -39.52 9.71 -42.78
N CYS A 11 -39.58 8.78 -43.73
CA CYS A 11 -38.55 8.66 -44.76
C CYS A 11 -38.46 9.89 -45.66
N ASP A 12 -39.59 10.47 -46.07
CA ASP A 12 -39.58 11.66 -46.92
C ASP A 12 -39.08 12.91 -46.14
N ALA A 13 -39.37 13.00 -44.83
CA ALA A 13 -38.86 14.06 -43.97
C ALA A 13 -37.35 13.92 -43.68
N GLU A 14 -36.83 12.70 -43.49
CA GLU A 14 -35.38 12.46 -43.37
C GLU A 14 -34.65 12.71 -44.69
N LYS A 15 -35.25 12.34 -45.82
CA LYS A 15 -34.68 12.59 -47.15
C LYS A 15 -34.66 14.08 -47.50
N ALA A 16 -35.65 14.85 -47.05
CA ALA A 16 -35.65 16.31 -47.17
C ALA A 16 -34.64 16.99 -46.24
N LYS A 17 -34.39 16.43 -45.05
CA LYS A 17 -33.33 16.91 -44.14
C LYS A 17 -31.92 16.60 -44.67
N GLN A 18 -31.70 15.39 -45.20
CA GLN A 18 -30.45 15.07 -45.91
C GLN A 18 -30.22 15.92 -47.16
N ALA A 19 -31.28 16.33 -47.86
CA ALA A 19 -31.16 17.27 -48.97
C ALA A 19 -30.85 18.71 -48.54
N HIS A 20 -31.21 19.11 -47.31
CA HIS A 20 -30.92 20.44 -46.76
C HIS A 20 -29.53 20.51 -46.10
N ASP A 21 -29.07 19.44 -45.45
CA ASP A 21 -27.68 19.33 -44.94
C ASP A 21 -26.65 19.19 -46.07
N CYS A 22 -27.05 18.76 -47.27
CA CYS A 22 -26.22 18.82 -48.47
C CYS A 22 -26.24 20.18 -49.20
N ALA A 23 -26.99 21.17 -48.73
CA ALA A 23 -27.14 22.47 -49.41
C ALA A 23 -26.30 23.61 -48.82
N GLU A 24 -25.70 23.46 -47.63
CA GLU A 24 -24.79 24.48 -47.05
C GLU A 24 -23.30 24.28 -47.41
N HIS A 25 -22.92 23.17 -48.05
CA HIS A 25 -21.63 23.05 -48.74
C HIS A 25 -21.79 23.07 -50.25
N LYS A 26 -22.34 24.17 -50.77
CA LYS A 26 -22.33 24.47 -52.19
C LYS A 26 -20.98 25.05 -52.59
N ALA A 27 -19.97 24.18 -52.73
CA ALA A 27 -18.83 24.40 -53.61
C ALA A 27 -18.01 23.10 -53.79
N VAL A 28 -18.55 22.13 -54.54
CA VAL A 28 -17.68 21.14 -55.21
C VAL A 28 -18.10 21.06 -56.67
N THR A 29 -17.68 22.08 -57.41
CA THR A 29 -17.45 21.94 -58.85
C THR A 29 -16.17 21.15 -59.06
N ALA A 30 -16.28 20.07 -59.84
CA ALA A 30 -15.22 19.38 -60.54
C ALA A 30 -14.18 18.61 -59.71
N LYS A 31 -13.99 17.34 -60.11
CA LYS A 31 -12.87 16.45 -59.76
C LYS A 31 -11.55 17.26 -59.78
N PRO A 32 -10.82 17.40 -58.65
CA PRO A 32 -9.60 18.20 -58.65
C PRO A 32 -8.53 17.47 -59.46
N ALA A 33 -7.87 18.21 -60.35
CA ALA A 33 -6.92 17.65 -61.29
C ALA A 33 -5.65 17.07 -60.62
N ASN A 34 -5.46 17.22 -59.31
CA ASN A 34 -4.38 16.58 -58.53
C ASN A 34 -4.76 16.40 -57.05
N GLU A 35 -5.33 15.25 -56.68
CA GLU A 35 -5.65 14.87 -55.29
C GLU A 35 -4.46 14.99 -54.34
N ALA A 36 -3.25 14.71 -54.83
CA ALA A 36 -2.01 14.89 -54.06
C ALA A 36 -1.77 16.35 -53.64
N LEU A 37 -2.20 17.31 -54.45
CA LEU A 37 -2.02 18.74 -54.19
C LEU A 37 -3.00 19.20 -53.10
N ALA A 38 -4.24 18.72 -53.14
CA ALA A 38 -5.25 18.96 -52.10
C ALA A 38 -4.83 18.37 -50.75
N LEU A 39 -4.27 17.15 -50.73
CA LEU A 39 -3.75 16.53 -49.51
C LEU A 39 -2.55 17.29 -48.94
N LEU A 40 -1.66 17.76 -49.80
CA LEU A 40 -0.48 18.54 -49.41
C LEU A 40 -0.88 19.92 -48.86
N ALA A 41 -1.86 20.58 -49.50
CA ALA A 41 -2.47 21.82 -49.03
C ALA A 41 -3.11 21.65 -47.64
N TYR A 42 -3.86 20.56 -47.44
CA TYR A 42 -4.46 20.20 -46.16
C TYR A 42 -3.41 19.95 -45.07
N LEU A 43 -2.36 19.19 -45.36
CA LEU A 43 -1.26 18.91 -44.43
C LEU A 43 -0.50 20.18 -44.01
N LEU A 44 -0.34 21.13 -44.93
CA LEU A 44 0.37 22.39 -44.70
C LEU A 44 -0.55 23.54 -44.22
N GLY A 45 -1.86 23.29 -44.11
CA GLY A 45 -2.86 24.30 -43.72
C GLY A 45 -2.89 25.52 -44.65
N CYS A 46 -2.73 25.32 -45.96
CA CYS A 46 -2.67 26.41 -46.93
C CYS A 46 -3.52 26.12 -48.17
N GLU A 47 -3.75 27.14 -49.00
CA GLU A 47 -4.47 27.01 -50.27
C GLU A 47 -3.65 26.20 -51.29
N GLU A 48 -4.33 25.43 -52.16
CA GLU A 48 -3.69 24.55 -53.16
C GLU A 48 -2.62 25.25 -54.00
N GLU A 49 -2.87 26.50 -54.39
CA GLU A 49 -1.96 27.30 -55.23
C GLU A 49 -0.60 27.60 -54.57
N GLN A 50 -0.55 27.61 -53.24
CA GLN A 50 0.66 27.93 -52.45
C GLN A 50 1.30 26.69 -51.82
N ALA A 51 0.65 25.55 -51.94
CA ALA A 51 1.02 24.32 -51.25
C ALA A 51 2.40 23.80 -51.71
N ILE A 52 2.67 23.84 -53.02
CA ILE A 52 3.94 23.41 -53.60
C ILE A 52 5.10 24.33 -53.19
N GLU A 53 4.88 25.65 -53.18
CA GLU A 53 5.90 26.62 -52.81
C GLU A 53 6.29 26.46 -51.33
N LYS A 54 5.29 26.33 -50.45
CA LYS A 54 5.52 26.05 -49.02
C LYS A 54 6.15 24.68 -48.77
N ALA A 55 5.81 23.66 -49.56
CA ALA A 55 6.47 22.36 -49.45
C ALA A 55 7.94 22.43 -49.88
N HIS A 56 8.26 23.17 -50.93
CA HIS A 56 9.66 23.41 -51.32
C HIS A 56 10.43 24.16 -50.25
N GLU A 57 9.82 25.17 -49.61
CA GLU A 57 10.41 25.88 -48.49
C GLU A 57 10.66 24.93 -47.29
N ALA A 58 9.67 24.12 -46.91
CA ALA A 58 9.81 23.15 -45.81
C ALA A 58 10.91 22.10 -46.10
N VAL A 59 11.00 21.62 -47.34
CA VAL A 59 12.07 20.71 -47.77
C VAL A 59 13.43 21.41 -47.77
N ALA A 60 13.51 22.66 -48.22
CA ALA A 60 14.74 23.46 -48.22
C ALA A 60 15.23 23.76 -46.79
N GLN A 61 14.31 23.95 -45.85
CA GLN A 61 14.60 24.09 -44.42
C GLN A 61 15.02 22.76 -43.77
N LYS A 62 15.12 21.66 -44.54
CA LYS A 62 15.34 20.29 -44.03
C LYS A 62 14.38 19.95 -42.88
N ALA A 63 13.16 20.47 -42.92
CA ALA A 63 12.11 20.11 -41.98
C ALA A 63 11.75 18.65 -42.25
N ARG A 64 12.48 17.73 -41.62
CA ARG A 64 12.03 16.34 -41.54
C ARG A 64 10.72 16.36 -40.78
N PHE A 65 9.70 15.70 -41.31
CA PHE A 65 8.44 15.36 -40.63
C PHE A 65 8.62 14.61 -39.28
N VAL A 66 9.86 14.39 -38.84
CA VAL A 66 10.25 13.94 -37.50
C VAL A 66 9.83 14.96 -36.43
N ASP A 67 9.59 16.23 -36.80
CA ASP A 67 9.10 17.27 -35.88
C ASP A 67 7.60 17.59 -36.08
N MET A 68 6.80 16.63 -36.55
CA MET A 68 5.44 16.55 -36.03
C MET A 68 5.59 16.14 -34.57
N GLN A 69 5.81 17.11 -33.67
CA GLN A 69 5.38 16.96 -32.30
C GLN A 69 3.90 16.65 -32.38
N ILE A 70 3.57 15.35 -32.38
CA ILE A 70 2.26 14.90 -31.96
C ILE A 70 2.16 15.49 -30.56
N HIS A 71 1.43 16.60 -30.44
CA HIS A 71 0.94 17.07 -29.15
C HIS A 71 -0.03 15.99 -28.68
N VAL A 72 0.53 14.91 -28.13
CA VAL A 72 -0.15 14.05 -27.21
C VAL A 72 -0.42 14.98 -26.04
N ASP A 73 -1.62 15.53 -25.99
CA ASP A 73 -2.12 16.23 -24.80
C ASP A 73 -2.08 15.19 -23.67
N PRO A 74 -1.07 15.23 -22.78
CA PRO A 74 -1.02 14.25 -21.71
C PRO A 74 -2.24 14.57 -20.85
N ALA A 75 -3.14 13.59 -20.74
CA ALA A 75 -4.36 13.74 -19.98
C ALA A 75 -4.02 14.40 -18.62
N THR A 76 -4.86 15.36 -18.23
CA THR A 76 -4.75 16.16 -17.00
C THR A 76 -5.05 15.30 -15.75
N GLY A 77 -4.33 14.21 -15.60
CA GLY A 77 -4.24 13.36 -14.42
C GLY A 77 -2.77 13.18 -14.06
N ASP A 78 -2.51 12.71 -12.84
CA ASP A 78 -1.17 12.38 -12.31
C ASP A 78 -0.53 11.19 -13.06
N ASP A 79 -0.50 11.21 -14.39
CA ASP A 79 0.23 10.25 -15.19
C ASP A 79 1.72 10.54 -15.00
N LYS A 80 2.36 9.66 -14.22
CA LYS A 80 3.81 9.57 -14.16
C LYS A 80 4.31 9.07 -15.52
N SER A 81 4.55 9.98 -16.44
CA SER A 81 5.19 9.67 -17.71
C SER A 81 6.64 9.26 -17.43
N VAL A 82 6.99 8.00 -17.70
CA VAL A 82 8.37 7.53 -17.64
C VAL A 82 9.01 7.69 -19.00
N THR A 83 10.21 8.27 -19.04
CA THR A 83 11.03 8.28 -20.25
C THR A 83 11.88 7.02 -20.31
N ALA A 84 11.86 6.35 -21.46
CA ALA A 84 12.68 5.19 -21.72
C ALA A 84 13.48 5.40 -23.01
N GLU A 85 14.79 5.16 -22.94
CA GLU A 85 15.67 5.11 -24.10
C GLU A 85 15.53 3.74 -24.75
N VAL A 86 15.11 3.72 -26.02
CA VAL A 86 14.94 2.50 -26.81
C VAL A 86 16.06 2.42 -27.85
N THR A 87 16.91 1.42 -27.72
CA THR A 87 17.95 1.11 -28.69
C THR A 87 17.42 0.07 -29.67
N THR A 88 17.68 0.28 -30.97
CA THR A 88 17.29 -0.65 -32.05
C THR A 88 18.53 -1.19 -32.76
N ASP A 89 18.43 -2.41 -33.29
CA ASP A 89 19.47 -3.06 -34.09
C ASP A 89 19.46 -2.58 -35.56
N GLU A 90 20.41 -3.09 -36.36
CA GLU A 90 20.54 -2.75 -37.78
C GLU A 90 19.30 -3.13 -38.64
N ASP A 91 18.47 -4.06 -38.16
CA ASP A 91 17.22 -4.48 -38.78
C ASP A 91 16.01 -3.65 -38.29
N GLY A 92 16.24 -2.67 -37.41
CA GLY A 92 15.21 -1.84 -36.80
C GLY A 92 14.39 -2.54 -35.73
N ARG A 93 14.86 -3.68 -35.20
CA ARG A 93 14.22 -4.36 -34.06
C ARG A 93 14.75 -3.78 -32.75
N ILE A 94 13.89 -3.72 -31.73
CA ILE A 94 14.27 -3.25 -30.39
C ILE A 94 15.28 -4.23 -29.79
N SER A 95 16.47 -3.75 -29.47
CA SER A 95 17.54 -4.51 -28.84
C SER A 95 17.66 -4.22 -27.34
N GLN A 96 17.30 -3.02 -26.91
CA GLN A 96 17.35 -2.61 -25.51
C GLN A 96 16.33 -1.52 -25.20
N VAL A 97 15.78 -1.54 -23.99
CA VAL A 97 14.95 -0.46 -23.44
C VAL A 97 15.50 -0.12 -22.06
N ILE A 98 15.91 1.12 -21.84
CA ILE A 98 16.47 1.62 -20.58
C ILE A 98 15.52 2.69 -20.04
N ALA A 99 14.87 2.40 -18.91
CA ALA A 99 14.06 3.38 -18.19
C ALA A 99 14.77 3.72 -16.86
N THR A 100 15.63 4.73 -16.89
CA THR A 100 16.49 5.12 -15.75
C THR A 100 15.69 5.48 -14.50
N ASP A 101 14.53 6.11 -14.67
CA ASP A 101 13.64 6.46 -13.56
C ASP A 101 13.10 5.21 -12.85
N ILE A 102 12.76 4.16 -13.61
CA ILE A 102 12.30 2.88 -13.05
C ILE A 102 13.45 2.17 -12.35
N GLN A 103 14.65 2.20 -12.94
CA GLN A 103 15.83 1.57 -12.36
C GLN A 103 16.17 2.18 -11.00
N THR A 104 16.15 3.51 -10.91
CA THR A 104 16.44 4.24 -9.66
C THR A 104 15.34 4.07 -8.62
N GLU A 105 14.05 4.11 -8.99
CA GLU A 105 12.96 3.79 -8.06
C GLU A 105 13.05 2.33 -7.57
N LEU A 106 13.44 1.38 -8.42
CA LEU A 106 13.61 -0.01 -8.06
C LEU A 106 14.78 -0.20 -7.07
N GLU A 107 15.92 0.45 -7.31
CA GLU A 107 17.06 0.44 -6.39
C GLU A 107 16.66 1.03 -5.03
N HIS A 108 15.98 2.17 -5.02
CA HIS A 108 15.54 2.80 -3.78
C HIS A 108 14.51 1.96 -3.02
N SER A 109 13.62 1.29 -3.76
CA SER A 109 12.69 0.32 -3.17
C SER A 109 13.42 -0.89 -2.60
N ALA A 110 14.49 -1.37 -3.25
CA ALA A 110 15.29 -2.49 -2.76
C ALA A 110 16.03 -2.11 -1.47
N ASP A 111 16.63 -0.93 -1.40
CA ASP A 111 17.27 -0.39 -0.20
C ASP A 111 16.27 -0.26 0.96
N THR A 112 15.08 0.28 0.67
CA THR A 112 14.00 0.41 1.67
C THR A 112 13.58 -0.95 2.23
N VAL A 113 13.48 -1.97 1.37
CA VAL A 113 13.16 -3.34 1.79
C VAL A 113 14.29 -3.94 2.63
N ALA A 114 15.56 -3.69 2.28
CA ALA A 114 16.71 -4.16 3.04
C ALA A 114 16.75 -3.54 4.45
N ASP A 115 16.50 -2.23 4.56
CA ASP A 115 16.43 -1.52 5.84
C ASP A 115 15.27 -2.04 6.72
N ALA A 116 14.11 -2.29 6.11
CA ALA A 116 12.98 -2.89 6.79
C ALA A 116 13.32 -4.31 7.31
N ALA A 117 13.98 -5.14 6.50
CA ALA A 117 14.41 -6.47 6.90
C ALA A 117 15.39 -6.44 8.09
N HIS A 118 16.39 -5.56 8.04
CA HIS A 118 17.35 -5.37 9.14
C HIS A 118 16.66 -4.87 10.43
N THR A 119 15.66 -4.01 10.29
CA THR A 119 14.86 -3.54 11.44
C THR A 119 14.06 -4.68 12.07
N VAL A 120 13.46 -5.54 11.26
CA VAL A 120 12.72 -6.73 11.73
C VAL A 120 13.65 -7.71 12.43
N GLU A 121 14.84 -7.95 11.90
CA GLU A 121 15.83 -8.84 12.52
C GLU A 121 16.27 -8.35 13.91
N GLN A 122 16.55 -7.06 14.04
CA GLN A 122 16.84 -6.46 15.35
C GLN A 122 15.67 -6.57 16.33
N ALA A 123 14.45 -6.39 15.86
CA ALA A 123 13.25 -6.55 16.69
C ALA A 123 13.09 -8.01 17.16
N ALA A 124 13.33 -8.98 16.27
CA ALA A 124 13.30 -10.41 16.60
C ALA A 124 14.33 -10.76 17.68
N GLY A 125 15.58 -10.27 17.57
CA GLY A 125 16.61 -10.49 18.59
C GLY A 125 16.26 -9.89 19.96
N LYS A 126 15.59 -8.73 19.99
CA LYS A 126 15.09 -8.13 21.24
C LYS A 126 13.98 -8.98 21.87
N VAL A 127 13.07 -9.52 21.06
CA VAL A 127 12.00 -10.41 21.54
C VAL A 127 12.58 -11.70 22.11
N GLU A 128 13.59 -12.28 21.46
CA GLU A 128 14.28 -13.48 21.96
C GLU A 128 14.95 -13.22 23.32
N THR A 129 15.65 -12.08 23.46
CA THR A 129 16.26 -11.69 24.73
C THR A 129 15.21 -11.53 25.83
N ALA A 130 14.12 -10.80 25.54
CA ALA A 130 13.03 -10.61 26.49
C ALA A 130 12.35 -11.94 26.89
N ALA A 131 12.23 -12.89 25.95
CA ALA A 131 11.69 -14.20 26.24
C ALA A 131 12.59 -15.01 27.18
N ASN A 132 13.91 -14.94 27.00
CA ASN A 132 14.88 -15.55 27.91
C ASN A 132 14.81 -14.92 29.30
N ASP A 133 14.79 -13.58 29.39
CA ASP A 133 14.68 -12.87 30.67
C ASP A 133 13.41 -13.29 31.45
N VAL A 134 12.28 -13.42 30.75
CA VAL A 134 11.02 -13.90 31.34
C VAL A 134 11.15 -15.35 31.82
N SER A 135 11.83 -16.21 31.07
CA SER A 135 12.07 -17.61 31.46
C SER A 135 12.92 -17.69 32.72
N GLU A 136 14.00 -16.91 32.81
CA GLU A 136 14.85 -16.84 34.00
C GLU A 136 14.08 -16.33 35.22
N ALA A 137 13.36 -15.20 35.07
CA ALA A 137 12.55 -14.64 36.14
C ALA A 137 11.46 -15.62 36.62
N SER A 138 10.87 -16.40 35.72
CA SER A 138 9.91 -17.45 36.08
C SER A 138 10.55 -18.59 36.87
N SER A 139 11.79 -18.97 36.53
CA SER A 139 12.54 -19.99 37.26
C SER A 139 12.88 -19.51 38.68
N ASP A 140 13.35 -18.27 38.81
CA ASP A 140 13.65 -17.66 40.10
C ASP A 140 12.41 -17.56 40.99
N LEU A 141 11.27 -17.19 40.39
CA LEU A 141 9.99 -17.14 41.11
C LEU A 141 9.57 -18.51 41.63
N ALA A 142 9.74 -19.57 40.84
CA ALA A 142 9.43 -20.93 41.25
C ALA A 142 10.32 -21.38 42.41
N TYR A 143 11.62 -21.11 42.35
CA TYR A 143 12.57 -21.42 43.42
C TYR A 143 12.23 -20.68 44.73
N ASN A 144 11.92 -19.39 44.62
CA ASN A 144 11.52 -18.57 45.78
C ASN A 144 10.19 -19.05 46.38
N ALA A 145 9.23 -19.46 45.55
CA ALA A 145 7.96 -20.00 46.03
C ALA A 145 8.15 -21.29 46.84
N GLU A 146 9.03 -22.19 46.39
CA GLU A 146 9.37 -23.40 47.14
C GLU A 146 10.01 -23.06 48.50
N THR A 147 10.99 -22.16 48.50
CA THR A 147 11.66 -21.71 49.72
C THR A 147 10.67 -21.10 50.72
N ILE A 148 9.71 -20.32 50.24
CA ILE A 148 8.65 -19.74 51.10
C ILE A 148 7.74 -20.84 51.67
N SER A 149 7.41 -21.87 50.88
CA SER A 149 6.58 -22.99 51.29
C SER A 149 7.26 -23.81 52.42
N GLU A 150 8.56 -24.06 52.28
CA GLU A 150 9.38 -24.70 53.31
C GLU A 150 9.40 -23.85 54.59
N ALA A 151 9.72 -22.56 54.50
CA ALA A 151 9.74 -21.66 55.65
C ALA A 151 8.37 -21.56 56.35
N ALA A 152 7.27 -21.55 55.60
CA ALA A 152 5.93 -21.55 56.16
C ALA A 152 5.62 -22.85 56.93
N SER A 153 6.13 -23.98 56.45
CA SER A 153 6.01 -25.29 57.12
C SER A 153 6.78 -25.30 58.44
N ASP A 154 8.02 -24.81 58.44
CA ASP A 154 8.86 -24.70 59.64
C ASP A 154 8.21 -23.80 60.70
N ILE A 155 7.67 -22.64 60.28
CA ILE A 155 6.97 -21.72 61.19
C ILE A 155 5.74 -22.40 61.82
N LYS A 156 5.00 -23.18 61.03
CA LYS A 156 3.82 -23.91 61.52
C LYS A 156 4.20 -24.98 62.55
N GLU A 157 5.31 -25.67 62.33
CA GLU A 157 5.85 -26.65 63.29
C GLU A 157 6.29 -25.96 64.58
N ALA A 158 7.11 -24.91 64.49
CA ALA A 158 7.56 -24.12 65.64
C ALA A 158 6.39 -23.54 66.45
N ALA A 159 5.36 -23.01 65.79
CA ALA A 159 4.15 -22.52 66.45
C ALA A 159 3.39 -23.63 67.19
N SER A 160 3.40 -24.85 66.64
CA SER A 160 2.80 -26.02 67.29
C SER A 160 3.60 -26.47 68.51
N GLU A 161 4.94 -26.40 68.45
CA GLU A 161 5.80 -26.71 69.58
C GLU A 161 5.65 -25.72 70.73
N ILE A 162 5.58 -24.40 70.45
CA ILE A 162 5.35 -23.36 71.47
C ILE A 162 4.00 -23.54 72.18
N LYS A 163 3.00 -24.13 71.50
CA LYS A 163 1.68 -24.41 72.09
C LYS A 163 1.70 -25.54 73.12
N LYS A 164 2.63 -26.49 73.03
CA LYS A 164 2.72 -27.66 73.93
C LYS A 164 3.10 -27.30 75.38
N PRO A 165 4.13 -26.49 75.68
CA PRO A 165 4.51 -26.18 77.07
C PRO A 165 3.51 -25.25 77.78
N SER A 166 2.66 -24.52 77.04
CA SER A 166 1.61 -23.69 77.64
C SER A 166 0.48 -24.54 78.26
N ALA A 167 0.28 -25.77 77.79
CA ALA A 167 -0.68 -26.71 78.38
C ALA A 167 -0.14 -27.44 79.63
N GLU A 168 1.18 -27.65 79.75
CA GLU A 168 1.79 -28.28 80.94
C GLU A 168 1.78 -27.37 82.18
N LEU A 169 1.91 -26.05 82.01
CA LEU A 169 1.85 -25.09 83.13
C LEU A 169 0.44 -24.92 83.73
N ALA A 170 -0.62 -25.29 82.99
CA ALA A 170 -2.00 -25.22 83.49
C ALA A 170 -2.39 -26.40 84.40
N SER A 171 -1.56 -27.46 84.47
CA SER A 171 -1.91 -28.71 85.16
C SER A 171 -1.19 -28.94 86.50
N SER A 172 -0.56 -27.92 87.08
CA SER A 172 -0.17 -27.97 88.50
C SER A 172 -1.26 -27.30 89.36
N PRO A 173 -2.20 -28.05 89.96
CA PRO A 173 -2.96 -27.52 91.08
C PRO A 173 -1.97 -27.32 92.23
N GLY A 174 -1.71 -26.06 92.58
CA GLY A 174 -1.09 -25.73 93.85
C GLY A 174 -1.99 -26.23 94.97
N GLU A 175 -1.68 -27.41 95.50
CA GLU A 175 -2.29 -27.93 96.71
C GLU A 175 -1.73 -27.15 97.90
N LYS A 176 -2.27 -25.94 98.11
CA LYS A 176 -2.15 -25.21 99.36
C LYS A 176 -3.55 -24.89 99.87
N ASP A 177 -3.72 -25.20 101.16
CA ASP A 177 -4.78 -24.76 102.05
C ASP A 177 -6.09 -25.54 102.04
N ALA A 178 -6.07 -26.72 102.68
CA ALA A 178 -7.24 -27.23 103.38
C ALA A 178 -6.91 -27.74 104.78
N LYS A 179 -7.24 -26.90 105.78
CA LYS A 179 -7.89 -27.27 107.05
C LYS A 179 -6.99 -27.71 108.22
N ALA A 180 -6.53 -26.72 109.00
CA ALA A 180 -6.37 -26.84 110.45
C ALA A 180 -7.33 -25.87 111.15
N LYS A 181 -8.61 -26.28 111.29
CA LYS A 181 -9.60 -25.57 112.11
C LYS A 181 -9.62 -26.16 113.53
N SER A 182 -9.22 -25.34 114.49
CA SER A 182 -9.76 -25.17 115.85
C SER A 182 -10.66 -26.25 116.47
N SER A 183 -10.24 -26.80 117.61
CA SER A 183 -11.06 -27.10 118.82
C SER A 183 -10.06 -27.34 119.96
N SER A 184 -9.90 -26.54 121.03
CA SER A 184 -10.81 -25.93 122.02
C SER A 184 -11.55 -26.93 122.91
N LYS A 185 -10.96 -27.19 124.10
CA LYS A 185 -11.54 -27.53 125.41
C LYS A 185 -12.61 -28.63 125.50
N LYS A 186 -12.32 -29.71 126.26
CA LYS A 186 -12.65 -29.82 127.70
C LYS A 186 -11.93 -30.98 128.35
#